data_AF-A0A2V7LEI9-F1
#
_entry.id   AF-A0A2V7LEI9-F1
#
_cell.length_a   1.000
_cell.length_b   1.000
_cell.length_c   1.000
_cell.angle_alpha   90.00
_cell.angle_beta   90.00
_cell.angle_gamma   90.00
#
_symmetry.space_group_name_H-M   'P 1'
#
loop_
_entity.id
_entity.type
_entity.pdbx_description
1 polymer ?
#
loop_
_entity_poly.entity_id
_entity_poly.type
_entity_poly.pdbx_seq_one_letter_code
_entity_poly.pdbx_strand_id
1 'polypeptide(L)'
;MREFHQELDAILRIYREMSDGDWERPAWFFVGPVHVRTLFLAQFADNVFHERDLLLANRRWTGLDPEHAAPLVDWFLRELRPASFRPERARGLTAAMRYRLHGAAGGEWTMTVRDGACRIEPGGEGRVDVTLVADAETLVAAAQARAPAWVGRLARSLDWSRGPRRAEETVAAITGTTSLLWSVARRRIRVGGDRRIAARLNRSFWHFWERTAMTAKNIARG
;
A
#
# COMPACT_ATOMS: atom_id res chain seq x y z
N MET A 1 15.03 -24.42 15.76
CA MET A 1 14.85 -25.07 14.44
C MET A 1 13.74 -26.12 14.43
N ARG A 2 13.78 -27.19 15.25
CA ARG A 2 12.70 -28.20 15.26
C ARG A 2 11.32 -27.64 15.65
N GLU A 3 11.28 -26.86 16.73
CA GLU A 3 10.07 -26.16 17.21
C GLU A 3 9.50 -25.22 16.12
N PHE A 4 10.36 -24.39 15.53
CA PHE A 4 9.97 -23.52 14.42
C PHE A 4 9.37 -24.27 13.23
N HIS A 5 9.97 -25.39 12.80
CA HIS A 5 9.39 -26.20 11.71
C HIS A 5 8.02 -26.77 12.10
N GLN A 6 7.86 -27.24 13.34
CA GLN A 6 6.59 -27.77 13.82
C GLN A 6 5.49 -26.69 13.86
N GLU A 7 5.80 -25.49 14.34
CA GLU A 7 4.86 -24.36 14.35
C GLU A 7 4.52 -23.90 12.93
N LEU A 8 5.53 -23.78 12.07
CA LEU A 8 5.34 -23.43 10.67
C LEU A 8 4.44 -24.44 9.95
N ASP A 9 4.69 -25.74 10.13
CA ASP A 9 3.88 -26.80 9.55
C ASP A 9 2.43 -26.75 10.05
N ALA A 10 2.23 -26.46 11.34
CA ALA A 10 0.90 -26.29 11.91
C ALA A 10 0.13 -25.12 11.28
N ILE A 11 0.80 -23.96 11.11
CA ILE A 11 0.21 -22.77 10.47
C ILE A 11 -0.07 -23.03 8.99
N LEU A 12 0.90 -23.58 8.25
CA LEU A 12 0.75 -23.87 6.82
C LEU A 12 -0.33 -24.92 6.55
N ARG A 13 -0.58 -25.83 7.49
CA ARG A 13 -1.71 -26.76 7.41
C ARG A 13 -3.04 -26.03 7.52
N ILE A 14 -3.20 -25.11 8.48
CA ILE A 14 -4.42 -24.29 8.62
C ILE A 14 -4.70 -23.57 7.31
N TYR A 15 -3.72 -22.88 6.73
CA TYR A 15 -3.91 -22.16 5.47
C TYR A 15 -4.25 -23.07 4.28
N ARG A 16 -3.71 -24.29 4.24
CA ARG A 16 -4.03 -25.28 3.19
C ARG A 16 -5.44 -25.85 3.31
N GLU A 17 -5.99 -25.88 4.51
CA GLU A 17 -7.34 -26.43 4.79
C GLU A 17 -8.45 -25.37 4.69
N MET A 18 -8.11 -24.07 4.63
CA MET A 18 -9.08 -22.98 4.49
C MET A 18 -9.82 -23.05 3.16
N SER A 19 -11.15 -22.97 3.22
CA SER A 19 -12.00 -22.85 2.03
C SER A 19 -12.01 -21.43 1.47
N ASP A 20 -12.46 -21.25 0.22
CA ASP A 20 -12.69 -19.92 -0.36
C ASP A 20 -13.59 -19.03 0.53
N GLY A 21 -14.59 -19.64 1.18
CA GLY A 21 -15.47 -18.94 2.12
C GLY A 21 -14.75 -18.47 3.38
N ASP A 22 -13.75 -19.21 3.87
CA ASP A 22 -12.96 -18.82 5.05
C ASP A 22 -12.07 -17.60 4.76
N TRP A 23 -11.54 -17.51 3.55
CA TRP A 23 -10.73 -16.37 3.10
C TRP A 23 -11.53 -15.06 3.02
N GLU A 24 -12.82 -15.14 2.70
CA GLU A 24 -13.75 -14.01 2.64
C GLU A 24 -14.40 -13.67 3.99
N ARG A 25 -14.05 -14.35 5.09
CA ARG A 25 -14.61 -14.01 6.41
C ARG A 25 -14.21 -12.59 6.81
N PRO A 26 -15.11 -11.83 7.45
CA PRO A 26 -14.80 -10.50 7.91
C PRO A 26 -13.69 -10.54 8.96
N ALA A 27 -12.77 -9.59 8.86
CA ALA A 27 -11.67 -9.36 9.76
C ALA A 27 -11.48 -7.86 9.97
N TRP A 28 -10.57 -7.50 10.87
CA TRP A 28 -10.24 -6.11 11.15
C TRP A 28 -8.76 -5.86 10.96
N PHE A 29 -8.43 -4.78 10.25
CA PHE A 29 -7.07 -4.29 10.10
C PHE A 29 -7.00 -2.82 10.49
N PHE A 30 -5.81 -2.25 10.58
CA PHE A 30 -5.68 -0.86 11.00
C PHE A 30 -6.33 0.13 10.01
N VAL A 31 -6.59 -0.29 8.76
CA VAL A 31 -7.41 0.43 7.76
C VAL A 31 -8.92 0.26 7.94
N GLY A 32 -9.41 -0.61 8.83
CA GLY A 32 -10.83 -0.83 9.12
C GLY A 32 -11.27 -2.26 8.79
N PRO A 33 -12.56 -2.48 8.48
CA PRO A 33 -13.07 -3.78 8.06
C PRO A 33 -12.36 -4.27 6.80
N VAL A 34 -11.90 -5.52 6.84
CA VAL A 34 -11.26 -6.23 5.72
C VAL A 34 -11.70 -7.69 5.74
N HIS A 35 -11.09 -8.55 4.92
CA HIS A 35 -11.28 -10.00 4.98
C HIS A 35 -10.04 -10.70 5.52
N VAL A 36 -10.17 -11.97 5.94
CA VAL A 36 -9.03 -12.77 6.43
C VAL A 36 -7.89 -12.82 5.42
N ARG A 37 -8.20 -12.96 4.11
CA ARG A 37 -7.19 -12.91 3.04
C ARG A 37 -6.34 -11.63 3.06
N THR A 38 -6.92 -10.49 3.42
CA THR A 38 -6.22 -9.21 3.46
C THR A 38 -5.14 -9.20 4.54
N LEU A 39 -5.38 -9.87 5.68
CA LEU A 39 -4.40 -9.98 6.76
C LEU A 39 -3.21 -10.84 6.35
N PHE A 40 -3.48 -11.99 5.70
CA PHE A 40 -2.43 -12.86 5.18
C PHE A 40 -1.55 -12.14 4.15
N LEU A 41 -2.19 -11.50 3.17
CA LEU A 41 -1.50 -10.77 2.12
C LEU A 41 -0.72 -9.56 2.66
N ALA A 42 -1.21 -8.89 3.71
CA ALA A 42 -0.48 -7.83 4.38
C ALA A 42 0.81 -8.35 5.04
N GLN A 43 0.75 -9.48 5.75
CA GLN A 43 1.92 -10.10 6.35
C GLN A 43 2.93 -10.57 5.30
N PHE A 44 2.44 -11.16 4.20
CA PHE A 44 3.29 -11.51 3.07
C PHE A 44 4.00 -10.28 2.50
N ALA A 45 3.26 -9.19 2.28
CA ALA A 45 3.83 -7.95 1.76
C ALA A 45 4.90 -7.38 2.71
N ASP A 46 4.63 -7.34 4.01
CA ASP A 46 5.59 -6.86 5.00
C ASP A 46 6.90 -7.67 4.94
N ASN A 47 6.82 -9.00 4.86
CA ASN A 47 8.00 -9.87 4.77
C ASN A 47 8.85 -9.55 3.53
N VAL A 48 8.23 -9.45 2.35
CA VAL A 48 8.95 -9.13 1.11
C VAL A 48 9.60 -7.75 1.20
N PHE A 49 8.90 -6.77 1.76
CA PHE A 49 9.44 -5.42 1.90
C PHE A 49 10.55 -5.32 2.96
N HIS A 50 10.53 -6.15 3.99
CA HIS A 50 11.61 -6.25 4.96
C HIS A 50 12.86 -6.89 4.35
N GLU A 51 12.71 -7.97 3.59
CA GLU A 51 13.82 -8.56 2.83
C GLU A 51 14.45 -7.54 1.87
N ARG A 52 13.62 -6.87 1.07
CA ARG A 52 14.06 -5.79 0.17
C ARG A 52 14.89 -4.74 0.90
N ASP A 53 14.43 -4.26 2.05
CA ASP A 53 15.14 -3.22 2.80
C ASP A 53 16.48 -3.71 3.35
N LEU A 54 16.54 -4.94 3.86
CA LEU A 54 17.77 -5.57 4.31
C LEU A 54 18.77 -5.70 3.15
N LEU A 55 18.31 -6.17 1.99
CA LEU A 55 19.15 -6.31 0.81
C LEU A 55 19.60 -4.96 0.26
N LEU A 56 18.74 -3.93 0.25
CA LEU A 56 19.09 -2.57 -0.15
C LEU A 56 20.15 -1.97 0.78
N ALA A 57 19.99 -2.12 2.09
CA ALA A 57 20.94 -1.65 3.09
C ALA A 57 22.33 -2.28 2.91
N ASN A 58 22.35 -3.53 2.44
CA ASN A 58 23.57 -4.29 2.16
C ASN A 58 24.05 -4.17 0.70
N ARG A 59 23.44 -3.33 -0.13
CA ARG A 59 23.75 -3.17 -1.57
C ARG A 59 23.65 -4.47 -2.38
N ARG A 60 22.76 -5.37 -1.97
CA ARG A 60 22.50 -6.69 -2.59
C ARG A 60 21.13 -6.79 -3.26
N TRP A 61 20.34 -5.72 -3.26
CA TRP A 61 19.03 -5.73 -3.90
C TRP A 61 19.15 -5.69 -5.42
N THR A 62 18.56 -6.68 -6.09
CA THR A 62 18.54 -6.81 -7.56
C THR A 62 17.14 -6.65 -8.15
N GLY A 63 16.12 -6.42 -7.32
CA GLY A 63 14.71 -6.33 -7.71
C GLY A 63 13.89 -7.50 -7.16
N LEU A 64 12.56 -7.34 -7.20
CA LEU A 64 11.62 -8.40 -6.83
C LEU A 64 11.69 -9.58 -7.81
N ASP A 65 11.55 -10.79 -7.27
CA ASP A 65 11.36 -12.01 -8.07
C ASP A 65 9.99 -11.98 -8.79
N PRO A 66 9.95 -12.06 -10.12
CA PRO A 66 8.71 -12.14 -10.91
C PRO A 66 7.70 -13.19 -10.43
N GLU A 67 8.16 -14.37 -10.01
CA GLU A 67 7.27 -15.46 -9.60
C GLU A 67 6.53 -15.13 -8.28
N HIS A 68 7.24 -14.47 -7.37
CA HIS A 68 6.77 -14.24 -6.01
C HIS A 68 6.20 -12.83 -5.78
N ALA A 69 6.31 -11.94 -6.76
CA ALA A 69 5.91 -10.54 -6.61
C ALA A 69 4.44 -10.26 -6.94
N ALA A 70 3.77 -11.13 -7.69
CA ALA A 70 2.38 -10.92 -8.10
C ALA A 70 1.42 -10.68 -6.91
N PRO A 71 1.51 -11.43 -5.79
CA PRO A 71 0.63 -11.22 -4.63
C PRO A 71 0.78 -9.82 -3.99
N LEU A 72 1.93 -9.14 -4.17
CA LEU A 72 2.14 -7.79 -3.63
C LEU A 72 1.26 -6.75 -4.29
N VAL A 73 1.17 -6.82 -5.62
CA VAL A 73 0.38 -5.87 -6.40
C VAL A 73 -1.10 -6.17 -6.25
N ASP A 74 -1.44 -7.45 -6.18
CA ASP A 74 -2.80 -7.91 -5.88
C ASP A 74 -3.28 -7.36 -4.54
N TRP A 75 -2.52 -7.59 -3.48
CA TRP A 75 -2.76 -7.03 -2.16
C TRP A 75 -2.87 -5.50 -2.19
N PHE A 76 -1.91 -4.82 -2.81
CA PHE A 76 -1.88 -3.37 -2.82
C PHE A 76 -3.11 -2.78 -3.53
N LEU A 77 -3.43 -3.28 -4.72
CA LEU A 77 -4.47 -2.71 -5.57
C LEU A 77 -5.87 -3.23 -5.23
N ARG A 78 -6.08 -4.52 -4.99
CA ARG A 78 -7.44 -5.04 -4.73
C ARG A 78 -7.87 -4.93 -3.29
N GLU A 79 -6.94 -5.07 -2.35
CA GLU A 79 -7.27 -5.14 -0.94
C GLU A 79 -7.02 -3.80 -0.25
N LEU A 80 -5.76 -3.35 -0.24
CA LEU A 80 -5.35 -2.18 0.54
C LEU A 80 -5.97 -0.88 0.00
N ARG A 81 -6.00 -0.71 -1.33
CA ARG A 81 -6.54 0.51 -1.95
C ARG A 81 -8.03 0.71 -1.64
N PRO A 82 -8.96 -0.25 -1.87
CA PRO A 82 -10.35 -0.08 -1.47
C PRO A 82 -10.51 0.08 0.04
N ALA A 83 -9.80 -0.69 0.85
CA ALA A 83 -9.90 -0.59 2.32
C ALA A 83 -9.45 0.77 2.88
N SER A 84 -8.50 1.43 2.21
CA SER A 84 -8.04 2.78 2.57
C SER A 84 -8.91 3.90 2.02
N PHE A 85 -9.91 3.61 1.18
CA PHE A 85 -10.79 4.63 0.60
C PHE A 85 -11.72 5.26 1.64
N ARG A 86 -11.87 6.59 1.61
CA ARG A 86 -12.70 7.34 2.57
C ARG A 86 -13.83 8.06 1.83
N PRO A 87 -15.05 7.48 1.81
CA PRO A 87 -16.20 8.06 1.11
C PRO A 87 -16.47 9.51 1.51
N GLU A 88 -16.26 9.85 2.79
CA GLU A 88 -16.42 11.21 3.29
C GLU A 88 -15.44 12.22 2.66
N ARG A 89 -14.26 11.77 2.23
CA ARG A 89 -13.24 12.56 1.52
C ARG A 89 -13.44 12.54 0.00
N ALA A 90 -14.44 11.80 -0.51
CA ALA A 90 -14.71 11.58 -1.93
C ALA A 90 -16.09 12.07 -2.38
N ARG A 91 -16.77 12.90 -1.57
CA ARG A 91 -18.11 13.42 -1.90
C ARG A 91 -18.12 14.10 -3.28
N GLY A 92 -19.07 13.69 -4.13
CA GLY A 92 -19.21 14.21 -5.50
C GLY A 92 -18.00 13.90 -6.40
N LEU A 93 -17.23 12.84 -6.12
CA LEU A 93 -16.17 12.36 -7.01
C LEU A 93 -16.71 11.16 -7.80
N THR A 94 -16.72 11.31 -9.13
CA THR A 94 -16.83 10.19 -10.05
C THR A 94 -15.61 10.24 -10.95
N ALA A 95 -14.76 9.23 -10.87
CA ALA A 95 -13.49 9.22 -11.58
C ALA A 95 -12.99 7.80 -11.83
N ALA A 96 -12.25 7.63 -12.92
CA ALA A 96 -11.52 6.42 -13.24
C ALA A 96 -10.03 6.70 -13.39
N MET A 97 -9.21 5.87 -12.75
CA MET A 97 -7.75 5.94 -12.80
C MET A 97 -7.18 4.62 -13.31
N ARG A 98 -6.38 4.68 -14.37
CA ARG A 98 -5.64 3.53 -14.90
C ARG A 98 -4.25 3.45 -14.30
N TYR A 99 -3.91 2.31 -13.73
CA TYR A 99 -2.53 1.96 -13.38
C TYR A 99 -1.94 1.14 -14.53
N ARG A 100 -0.77 1.56 -15.03
CA ARG A 100 0.05 0.83 -15.98
C ARG A 100 1.36 0.49 -15.30
N LEU A 101 1.40 -0.72 -14.74
CA LEU A 101 2.55 -1.18 -13.97
C LEU A 101 3.44 -2.04 -14.84
N HIS A 102 4.74 -1.79 -14.78
CA HIS A 102 5.76 -2.63 -15.43
C HIS A 102 6.62 -3.36 -14.40
N GLY A 103 7.46 -4.28 -14.87
CA GLY A 103 8.32 -5.12 -14.05
C GLY A 103 7.69 -6.46 -13.67
N ALA A 104 8.34 -7.16 -12.75
CA ALA A 104 8.01 -8.49 -12.22
C ALA A 104 6.53 -8.70 -11.87
N ALA A 105 5.92 -7.72 -11.20
CA ALA A 105 4.50 -7.74 -10.81
C ALA A 105 3.66 -6.72 -11.59
N GLY A 106 4.08 -6.41 -12.82
CA GLY A 106 3.39 -5.45 -13.67
C GLY A 106 1.96 -5.89 -14.05
N GLY A 107 1.26 -5.02 -14.76
CA GLY A 107 -0.10 -5.24 -15.21
C GLY A 107 -0.86 -3.94 -15.37
N GLU A 108 -1.96 -4.01 -16.10
CA GLU A 108 -2.91 -2.91 -16.17
C GLU A 108 -4.06 -3.12 -15.19
N TRP A 109 -4.48 -2.04 -14.55
CA TRP A 109 -5.57 -2.05 -13.58
C TRP A 109 -6.39 -0.77 -13.69
N THR A 110 -7.68 -0.85 -13.44
CA THR A 110 -8.55 0.32 -13.41
C THR A 110 -9.19 0.45 -12.03
N MET A 111 -8.97 1.59 -11.39
CA MET A 111 -9.68 2.01 -10.20
C MET A 111 -10.81 2.94 -10.56
N THR A 112 -12.01 2.60 -10.14
CA THR A 112 -13.22 3.41 -10.34
C THR A 112 -13.73 3.88 -8.98
N VAL A 113 -13.90 5.19 -8.85
CA VAL A 113 -14.62 5.81 -7.73
C VAL A 113 -15.95 6.32 -8.24
N ARG A 114 -17.05 5.82 -7.67
CA ARG A 114 -18.41 6.23 -8.00
C ARG A 114 -19.33 5.94 -6.82
N ASP A 115 -20.32 6.79 -6.58
CA ASP A 115 -21.36 6.60 -5.55
C ASP A 115 -20.81 6.33 -4.14
N GLY A 116 -19.68 6.95 -3.81
CA GLY A 116 -19.04 6.76 -2.51
C GLY A 116 -18.40 5.37 -2.33
N ALA A 117 -18.15 4.63 -3.40
CA ALA A 117 -17.42 3.37 -3.41
C ALA A 117 -16.15 3.46 -4.26
N CYS A 118 -15.16 2.63 -3.93
CA CYS A 118 -13.93 2.45 -4.70
C CYS A 118 -13.81 0.97 -5.09
N ARG A 119 -13.68 0.70 -6.39
CA ARG A 119 -13.47 -0.64 -6.94
C ARG A 119 -12.23 -0.67 -7.81
N ILE A 120 -11.50 -1.78 -7.79
CA ILE A 120 -10.33 -2.00 -8.63
C ILE A 120 -10.47 -3.33 -9.36
N GLU A 121 -10.20 -3.32 -10.66
CA GLU A 121 -10.28 -4.49 -11.53
C GLU A 121 -9.03 -4.56 -12.44
N PRO A 122 -8.61 -5.76 -12.88
CA PRO A 122 -7.59 -5.91 -13.92
C PRO A 122 -8.09 -5.33 -15.23
N GLY A 123 -7.20 -4.61 -15.93
CA GLY A 123 -7.53 -3.99 -17.20
C GLY A 123 -8.77 -3.09 -17.10
N GLY A 124 -9.49 -2.96 -18.21
CA GLY A 124 -10.81 -2.34 -18.23
C GLY A 124 -11.04 -1.46 -19.44
N GLU A 125 -12.23 -1.60 -20.02
CA GLU A 125 -12.74 -0.71 -21.05
C GLU A 125 -13.49 0.47 -20.42
N GLY A 126 -13.47 1.62 -21.08
CA GLY A 126 -14.18 2.82 -20.62
C GLY A 126 -13.28 4.03 -20.39
N ARG A 127 -13.92 5.12 -19.94
CA ARG A 127 -13.29 6.42 -19.73
C ARG A 127 -12.18 6.32 -18.68
N VAL A 128 -11.04 6.95 -18.96
CA VAL A 128 -9.91 7.10 -18.05
C VAL A 128 -9.65 8.58 -17.83
N ASP A 129 -9.79 9.05 -16.59
CA ASP A 129 -9.53 10.45 -16.23
C ASP A 129 -8.06 10.68 -15.87
N VAL A 130 -7.44 9.68 -15.25
CA VAL A 130 -6.07 9.74 -14.75
C VAL A 130 -5.33 8.46 -15.13
N THR A 131 -4.07 8.57 -15.53
CA THR A 131 -3.20 7.41 -15.73
C THR A 131 -1.97 7.52 -14.84
N LEU A 132 -1.61 6.45 -14.15
CA LEU A 132 -0.34 6.31 -13.43
C LEU A 132 0.50 5.23 -14.10
N VAL A 133 1.71 5.59 -14.50
CA VAL A 133 2.70 4.66 -15.05
C VAL A 133 3.85 4.54 -14.07
N ALA A 134 4.19 3.32 -13.67
CA ALA A 134 5.28 3.06 -12.72
C ALA A 134 5.78 1.62 -12.80
N ASP A 135 6.95 1.38 -12.22
CA ASP A 135 7.33 0.03 -11.81
C ASP A 135 6.47 -0.40 -10.61
N ALA A 136 6.02 -1.66 -10.60
CA ALA A 136 5.20 -2.20 -9.53
C ALA A 136 5.86 -2.08 -8.15
N GLU A 137 7.14 -2.45 -8.02
CA GLU A 137 7.90 -2.32 -6.78
C GLU A 137 7.96 -0.87 -6.34
N THR A 138 8.23 0.04 -7.28
CA THR A 138 8.32 1.47 -6.99
C THR A 138 7.01 2.05 -6.45
N LEU A 139 5.88 1.68 -7.06
CA LEU A 139 4.58 2.16 -6.61
C LEU A 139 4.28 1.72 -5.18
N VAL A 140 4.46 0.43 -4.89
CA VAL A 140 4.14 -0.13 -3.57
C VAL A 140 5.13 0.38 -2.51
N ALA A 141 6.43 0.47 -2.83
CA ALA A 141 7.43 1.07 -1.94
C ALA A 141 7.08 2.51 -1.57
N ALA A 142 6.67 3.33 -2.55
CA ALA A 142 6.25 4.71 -2.29
C ALA A 142 4.97 4.76 -1.44
N ALA A 143 4.01 3.87 -1.69
CA ALA A 143 2.77 3.83 -0.89
C ALA A 143 3.02 3.44 0.58
N GLN A 144 4.04 2.62 0.85
CA GLN A 144 4.47 2.23 2.19
C GLN A 144 5.49 3.20 2.84
N ALA A 145 5.61 4.43 2.32
CA ALA A 145 6.52 5.44 2.86
C ALA A 145 8.01 5.06 2.86
N ARG A 146 8.45 4.17 1.96
CA ARG A 146 9.86 3.77 1.83
C ARG A 146 10.65 4.85 1.08
N ALA A 147 11.04 5.89 1.82
CA ALA A 147 11.90 6.96 1.35
C ALA A 147 13.39 6.56 1.37
N PRO A 148 14.27 7.28 0.64
CA PRO A 148 15.71 7.12 0.80
C PRO A 148 16.17 7.26 2.26
N ALA A 149 17.13 6.43 2.69
CA ALA A 149 17.55 6.36 4.10
C ALA A 149 18.00 7.70 4.71
N TRP A 150 18.54 8.61 3.89
CA TRP A 150 18.95 9.95 4.35
C TRP A 150 17.75 10.82 4.76
N VAL A 151 16.59 10.65 4.13
CA VAL A 151 15.35 11.35 4.49
C VAL A 151 14.93 10.96 5.90
N GLY A 152 14.95 9.66 6.21
CA GLY A 152 14.61 9.16 7.54
C GLY A 152 15.62 9.60 8.62
N ARG A 153 16.89 9.80 8.27
CA ARG A 153 17.89 10.37 9.19
C ARG A 153 17.62 11.86 9.47
N LEU A 154 17.35 12.65 8.42
CA LEU A 154 17.02 14.06 8.59
C LEU A 154 15.73 14.25 9.36
N ALA A 155 14.67 13.50 9.02
CA ALA A 155 13.40 13.56 9.73
C ALA A 155 13.58 13.32 11.23
N ARG A 156 14.36 12.29 11.62
CA ARG A 156 14.68 12.00 13.03
C ARG A 156 15.50 13.10 13.71
N SER A 157 16.43 13.74 12.99
CA SER A 157 17.20 14.86 13.53
C SER A 157 16.36 16.10 13.80
N LEU A 158 15.33 16.35 12.98
CA LEU A 158 14.39 17.47 13.15
C LEU A 158 13.42 17.24 14.33
N ASP A 159 13.26 15.99 14.76
CA ASP A 159 12.26 15.58 15.73
C ASP A 159 12.71 15.63 17.20
N TRP A 160 13.98 15.95 17.47
CA TRP A 160 14.51 16.07 18.82
C TRP A 160 13.74 17.09 19.69
N SER A 161 12.98 17.99 19.07
CA SER A 161 12.22 19.07 19.74
C SER A 161 10.75 18.76 20.06
N ARG A 162 10.16 17.65 19.58
CA ARG A 162 8.70 17.39 19.70
C ARG A 162 8.29 16.32 20.71
N GLY A 163 9.26 15.71 21.40
CA GLY A 163 9.04 14.67 22.41
C GLY A 163 8.73 13.29 21.80
N PRO A 164 9.00 12.19 22.54
CA PRO A 164 9.07 10.84 21.97
C PRO A 164 7.74 10.32 21.38
N ARG A 165 6.57 10.74 21.90
CA ARG A 165 5.25 10.28 21.42
C ARG A 165 4.84 10.83 20.04
N ARG A 166 5.35 12.00 19.64
CA ARG A 166 4.98 12.64 18.34
C ARG A 166 6.04 12.46 17.27
N ALA A 167 7.20 11.91 17.64
CA ALA A 167 8.32 11.79 16.75
C ALA A 167 8.06 10.76 15.63
N GLU A 168 7.49 9.60 15.98
CA GLU A 168 7.19 8.58 14.98
C GLU A 168 6.17 9.04 13.93
N GLU A 169 5.14 9.79 14.34
CA GLU A 169 4.13 10.34 13.43
C GLU A 169 4.72 11.38 12.48
N THR A 170 5.60 12.25 13.00
CA THR A 170 6.25 13.30 12.21
C THR A 170 7.22 12.69 11.19
N VAL A 171 8.05 11.74 11.62
CA VAL A 171 8.94 11.00 10.71
C VAL A 171 8.14 10.29 9.64
N ALA A 172 7.07 9.58 10.00
CA ALA A 172 6.23 8.86 9.03
C ALA A 172 5.60 9.80 7.99
N ALA A 173 5.08 10.95 8.41
CA ALA A 173 4.51 11.95 7.49
C ALA A 173 5.55 12.49 6.51
N ILE A 174 6.78 12.76 6.99
CA ILE A 174 7.88 13.25 6.16
C ILE A 174 8.33 12.17 5.17
N THR A 175 8.61 10.95 5.63
CA THR A 175 9.07 9.86 4.75
C THR A 175 7.99 9.47 3.74
N GLY A 176 6.73 9.41 4.17
CA GLY A 176 5.57 9.14 3.32
C GLY A 176 5.47 10.13 2.16
N THR A 177 5.35 11.41 2.48
CA THR A 177 5.23 12.48 1.49
C THR A 177 6.46 12.53 0.57
N THR A 178 7.66 12.38 1.14
CA THR A 178 8.91 12.43 0.38
C THR A 178 9.07 11.24 -0.55
N SER A 179 8.67 10.03 -0.16
CA SER A 179 8.81 8.84 -0.99
C SER A 179 8.02 8.94 -2.31
N LEU A 180 6.78 9.46 -2.23
CA LEU A 180 5.93 9.69 -3.39
C LEU A 180 6.47 10.83 -4.26
N LEU A 181 6.78 11.99 -3.65
CA LEU A 181 7.34 13.15 -4.37
C LEU A 181 8.66 12.81 -5.05
N TRP A 182 9.55 12.09 -4.37
CA TRP A 182 10.83 11.67 -4.90
C TRP A 182 10.68 10.74 -6.10
N SER A 183 9.75 9.78 -6.02
CA SER A 183 9.47 8.86 -7.12
C SER A 183 8.89 9.58 -8.34
N VAL A 184 8.03 10.58 -8.11
CA VAL A 184 7.51 11.47 -9.17
C VAL A 184 8.62 12.35 -9.76
N ALA A 185 9.42 13.01 -8.91
CA ALA A 185 10.51 13.90 -9.34
C ALA A 185 11.56 13.16 -10.18
N ARG A 186 11.87 11.91 -9.84
CA ARG A 186 12.77 11.04 -10.62
C ARG A 186 12.09 10.38 -11.83
N ARG A 187 10.84 10.76 -12.14
CA ARG A 187 10.04 10.21 -13.25
C ARG A 187 9.85 8.68 -13.21
N ARG A 188 9.97 8.08 -12.02
CA ARG A 188 9.72 6.65 -11.78
C ARG A 188 8.23 6.35 -11.58
N ILE A 189 7.49 7.34 -11.09
CA ILE A 189 6.03 7.38 -11.13
C ILE A 189 5.65 8.56 -12.02
N ARG A 190 4.84 8.31 -13.04
CA ARG A 190 4.32 9.37 -13.94
C ARG A 190 2.81 9.38 -13.84
N VAL A 191 2.24 10.55 -13.57
CA VAL A 191 0.79 10.76 -13.52
C VAL A 191 0.39 11.66 -14.68
N GLY A 192 -0.48 11.15 -15.54
CA GLY A 192 -1.08 11.87 -16.67
C GLY A 192 -2.60 12.00 -16.54
N GLY A 193 -3.21 12.77 -17.43
CA GLY A 193 -4.65 13.07 -17.40
C GLY A 193 -4.99 14.30 -16.56
N ASP A 194 -6.18 14.33 -15.97
CA ASP A 194 -6.68 15.47 -15.20
C ASP A 194 -6.00 15.57 -13.82
N ARG A 195 -5.19 16.62 -13.65
CA ARG A 195 -4.43 16.87 -12.40
C ARG A 195 -5.32 17.18 -11.20
N ARG A 196 -6.48 17.82 -11.40
CA ARG A 196 -7.43 18.13 -10.33
C ARG A 196 -8.09 16.84 -9.85
N ILE A 197 -8.50 15.97 -10.79
CA ILE A 197 -9.04 14.65 -10.46
C ILE A 197 -7.98 13.80 -9.75
N ALA A 198 -6.73 13.77 -10.25
CA ALA A 198 -5.64 13.04 -9.60
C ALA A 198 -5.40 13.50 -8.15
N ALA A 199 -5.40 14.82 -7.92
CA ALA A 199 -5.24 15.38 -6.57
C ALA A 199 -6.45 15.12 -5.66
N ARG A 200 -7.68 15.07 -6.21
CA ARG A 200 -8.87 14.66 -5.46
C ARG A 200 -8.79 13.19 -5.09
N LEU A 201 -8.52 12.31 -6.05
CA LEU A 201 -8.33 10.88 -5.83
C LEU A 201 -7.30 10.64 -4.74
N ASN A 202 -6.10 11.22 -4.83
CA ASN A 202 -5.07 11.00 -3.81
C ASN A 202 -5.53 11.35 -2.39
N ARG A 203 -6.27 12.45 -2.21
CA ARG A 203 -6.79 12.89 -0.90
C ARG A 203 -7.97 12.06 -0.39
N SER A 204 -8.63 11.30 -1.27
CA SER A 204 -9.75 10.43 -0.90
C SER A 204 -9.33 9.12 -0.23
N PHE A 205 -8.04 8.83 -0.13
CA PHE A 205 -7.52 7.65 0.57
C PHE A 205 -6.83 8.06 1.87
N TRP A 206 -6.77 7.10 2.79
CA TRP A 206 -5.77 7.12 3.84
C TRP A 206 -4.43 6.65 3.31
N HIS A 207 -3.38 7.32 3.75
CA HIS A 207 -2.02 6.96 3.45
C HIS A 207 -1.39 6.19 4.62
N PHE A 208 -0.39 5.35 4.34
CA PHE A 208 0.26 4.53 5.35
C PHE A 208 0.82 5.36 6.53
N TRP A 209 1.30 6.57 6.24
CA TRP A 209 1.81 7.49 7.27
C TRP A 209 0.72 8.18 8.11
N GLU A 210 -0.56 8.04 7.76
CA GLU A 210 -1.69 8.44 8.62
C GLU A 210 -2.10 7.33 9.59
N ARG A 211 -1.41 6.18 9.62
CA ARG A 211 -1.79 4.97 10.35
C ARG A 211 -2.21 5.23 11.80
N THR A 212 -1.47 6.02 12.57
CA THR A 212 -1.79 6.24 13.99
C THR A 212 -3.15 6.91 14.17
N ALA A 213 -3.40 7.99 13.41
CA ALA A 213 -4.70 8.67 13.41
C ALA A 213 -5.83 7.77 12.89
N MET A 214 -5.49 6.92 11.91
CA MET A 214 -6.38 5.96 11.29
C MET A 214 -6.81 4.86 12.26
N THR A 215 -5.87 4.24 12.96
CA THR A 215 -6.12 3.28 14.04
C THR A 215 -6.98 3.90 15.12
N ALA A 216 -6.66 5.11 15.59
CA ALA A 216 -7.44 5.79 16.62
C ALA A 216 -8.89 6.03 16.19
N LYS A 217 -9.11 6.53 14.96
CA LYS A 217 -10.45 6.77 14.41
C LYS A 217 -11.23 5.46 14.19
N ASN A 218 -10.55 4.40 13.78
CA ASN A 218 -11.16 3.10 13.55
C ASN A 218 -11.56 2.41 14.87
N ILE A 219 -10.69 2.40 15.89
CA ILE A 219 -11.03 1.90 17.23
C ILE A 219 -12.25 2.64 17.80
N ALA A 220 -12.34 3.96 17.58
CA ALA A 220 -13.47 4.75 18.03
C ALA A 220 -14.80 4.41 17.32
N ARG A 221 -14.78 3.66 16.22
CA ARG A 221 -15.97 3.24 15.47
C ARG A 221 -16.50 1.86 15.90
N GLY A 222 -15.80 1.14 16.78
CA GLY A 222 -16.08 -0.26 17.14
C GLY A 222 -15.49 -1.22 16.13
#